data_AF-A0A3B1DRW9-F1
#
_entry.id   AF-A0A3B1DRW9-F1
#
_cell.length_a   1.000
_cell.length_b   1.000
_cell.length_c   1.000
_cell.angle_alpha   90.00
_cell.angle_beta   90.00
_cell.angle_gamma   90.00
#
_symmetry.space_group_name_H-M   'P 1'
#
loop_
_entity.id
_entity.type
_entity.pdbx_description
1 polymer ?
#
loop_
_entity_poly.entity_id
_entity_poly.type
_entity_poly.pdbx_seq_one_letter_code
_entity_poly.pdbx_strand_id
1 'polypeptide(L)'
;MGRHDRKRKPARSKQPVDSKPLILIVCEGEVTEPEYLSGFAKACRNARVTIEVEGGKGVPKTIVECAKEYKKEAEKRAKKEKDDNLKYDAIWCVFDVDTHPNIPAAINMAGDNDIELAISNPCFELWLLLHFQEQPGMQDCNKLASMIKKHLSSYSKKNKHVDYLDYSAGYDDAVKRAKQLETNAGDEEWKRNPTTGVYLLTEKIKAAS
;
A
#
# COMPACT_ATOMS: atom_id res chain seq x y z
N MET A 1 -42.79 19.05 -51.64
CA MET A 1 -42.51 19.97 -50.51
C MET A 1 -42.83 19.22 -49.22
N GLY A 2 -41.98 19.00 -48.22
CA GLY A 2 -40.56 19.23 -48.00
C GLY A 2 -40.10 18.24 -46.91
N ARG A 3 -38.90 17.65 -47.07
CA ARG A 3 -38.31 16.75 -46.08
C ARG A 3 -37.83 17.60 -44.90
N HIS A 4 -38.39 17.36 -43.71
CA HIS A 4 -37.92 18.00 -42.49
C HIS A 4 -36.57 17.42 -42.07
N ASP A 5 -35.51 18.14 -42.38
CA ASP A 5 -34.14 17.89 -41.95
C ASP A 5 -33.99 18.29 -40.47
N ARG A 6 -34.24 17.36 -39.54
CA ARG A 6 -33.97 17.57 -38.11
C ARG A 6 -32.46 17.48 -37.88
N LYS A 7 -31.79 18.63 -37.83
CA LYS A 7 -30.40 18.76 -37.35
C LYS A 7 -30.26 18.08 -35.99
N ARG A 8 -29.60 16.92 -35.95
CA ARG A 8 -29.17 16.26 -34.72
C ARG A 8 -28.23 17.21 -33.98
N LYS A 9 -28.61 17.61 -32.75
CA LYS A 9 -27.70 18.32 -31.86
C LYS A 9 -26.47 17.44 -31.62
N PRO A 10 -25.24 17.96 -31.72
CA PRO A 10 -24.05 17.18 -31.40
C PRO A 10 -24.16 16.68 -29.94
N ALA A 11 -23.83 15.41 -29.73
CA ALA A 11 -23.78 14.84 -28.39
C ALA A 11 -22.86 15.72 -27.54
N ARG A 12 -23.34 16.12 -26.36
CA ARG A 12 -22.56 16.87 -25.38
C ARG A 12 -21.26 16.11 -25.15
N SER A 13 -20.13 16.71 -25.52
CA SER A 13 -18.80 16.21 -25.17
C SER A 13 -18.83 15.90 -23.67
N LYS A 14 -18.71 14.62 -23.31
CA LYS A 14 -18.46 14.25 -21.92
C LYS A 14 -17.09 14.83 -21.61
N GLN A 15 -17.05 15.82 -20.72
CA GLN A 15 -15.79 16.20 -20.10
C GLN A 15 -15.14 14.91 -19.57
N PRO A 16 -13.82 14.72 -19.74
CA PRO A 16 -13.14 13.58 -19.14
C PRO A 16 -13.44 13.66 -17.64
N VAL A 17 -14.14 12.66 -17.13
CA VAL A 17 -14.19 12.48 -15.68
C VAL A 17 -12.76 12.08 -15.34
N ASP A 18 -12.02 12.92 -14.62
CA ASP A 18 -10.70 12.54 -14.12
C ASP A 18 -10.87 11.19 -13.42
N SER A 19 -10.21 10.17 -13.95
CA SER A 19 -10.28 8.83 -13.37
C SER A 19 -9.57 8.88 -12.01
N LYS A 20 -10.03 8.07 -11.04
CA LYS A 20 -9.32 7.99 -9.74
C LYS A 20 -7.85 7.61 -9.98
N PRO A 21 -6.90 7.98 -9.12
CA PRO A 21 -5.50 7.60 -9.30
C PRO A 21 -5.35 6.07 -9.36
N LEU A 22 -4.56 5.55 -10.31
CA LEU A 22 -4.15 4.14 -10.36
C LEU A 22 -2.92 3.92 -9.49
N ILE A 23 -3.09 3.19 -8.39
CA ILE A 23 -2.03 2.91 -7.42
C ILE A 23 -1.57 1.46 -7.59
N LEU A 24 -0.28 1.25 -7.77
CA LEU A 24 0.36 -0.05 -7.65
C LEU A 24 0.93 -0.22 -6.24
N ILE A 25 0.70 -1.37 -5.63
CA ILE A 25 1.30 -1.78 -4.38
C ILE A 25 2.01 -3.11 -4.63
N VAL A 26 3.30 -3.18 -4.32
CA VAL A 26 4.09 -4.41 -4.40
C VAL A 26 4.44 -4.85 -2.99
N CYS A 27 3.89 -5.98 -2.57
CA CYS A 27 4.09 -6.55 -1.23
C CYS A 27 5.20 -7.60 -1.25
N GLU A 28 6.02 -7.61 -0.20
CA GLU A 28 6.94 -8.71 0.07
C GLU A 28 6.18 -9.95 0.57
N GLY A 29 5.31 -9.72 1.55
CA GLY A 29 4.57 -10.77 2.22
C GLY A 29 3.44 -11.32 1.34
N GLU A 30 3.30 -12.66 1.33
CA GLU A 30 2.33 -13.33 0.44
C GLU A 30 0.88 -13.29 0.93
N VAL A 31 0.65 -13.00 2.22
CA VAL A 31 -0.66 -13.19 2.86
C VAL A 31 -1.12 -11.93 3.59
N THR A 32 -0.48 -11.56 4.70
CA THR A 32 -0.98 -10.53 5.61
C THR A 32 -1.13 -9.17 4.93
N GLU A 33 -0.07 -8.69 4.29
CA GLU A 33 -0.03 -7.39 3.60
C GLU A 33 -1.09 -7.30 2.48
N PRO A 34 -1.10 -8.22 1.47
CA PRO A 34 -2.05 -8.11 0.37
C PRO A 34 -3.50 -8.29 0.83
N GLU A 35 -3.79 -9.16 1.80
CA GLU A 35 -5.16 -9.33 2.30
C GLU A 35 -5.65 -8.07 3.03
N TYR A 36 -4.84 -7.50 3.93
CA TYR A 36 -5.18 -6.27 4.63
C TYR A 36 -5.39 -5.11 3.65
N LEU A 37 -4.45 -4.87 2.73
CA LEU A 37 -4.49 -3.73 1.81
C LEU A 37 -5.61 -3.89 0.76
N SER A 38 -5.87 -5.10 0.29
CA SER A 38 -7.01 -5.40 -0.59
C SER A 38 -8.33 -5.14 0.12
N GLY A 39 -8.48 -5.59 1.37
CA GLY A 39 -9.65 -5.32 2.20
C GLY A 39 -9.85 -3.83 2.47
N PHE A 40 -8.76 -3.11 2.79
CA PHE A 40 -8.77 -1.66 3.01
C PHE A 40 -9.22 -0.89 1.75
N ALA A 41 -8.63 -1.20 0.59
CA ALA A 41 -8.98 -0.56 -0.68
C ALA A 41 -10.45 -0.79 -1.06
N LYS A 42 -10.96 -2.02 -0.84
CA LYS A 42 -12.38 -2.36 -1.03
C LYS A 42 -13.28 -1.55 -0.10
N ALA A 43 -12.95 -1.44 1.18
CA ALA A 43 -13.71 -0.66 2.15
C ALA A 43 -13.75 0.83 1.80
N CYS A 44 -12.66 1.37 1.23
CA CYS A 44 -12.62 2.74 0.72
C CYS A 44 -13.33 2.92 -0.63
N ARG A 45 -13.80 1.84 -1.28
CA ARG A 45 -14.37 1.86 -2.65
C ARG A 45 -13.38 2.37 -3.70
N ASN A 46 -12.08 2.07 -3.51
CA ASN A 46 -11.03 2.38 -4.45
C ASN A 46 -10.73 1.17 -5.34
N ALA A 47 -11.37 1.13 -6.52
CA ALA A 47 -11.18 0.06 -7.50
C ALA A 47 -9.89 0.23 -8.33
N ARG A 48 -9.13 1.31 -8.15
CA ARG A 48 -7.91 1.62 -8.90
C ARG A 48 -6.66 1.39 -8.04
N VAL A 49 -6.71 0.37 -7.20
CA VAL A 49 -5.55 -0.17 -6.47
C VAL A 49 -5.25 -1.55 -7.04
N THR A 50 -4.05 -1.72 -7.58
CA THR A 50 -3.49 -3.01 -8.00
C THR A 50 -2.50 -3.46 -6.94
N ILE A 51 -2.61 -4.70 -6.48
CA ILE A 51 -1.70 -5.29 -5.50
C ILE A 51 -1.01 -6.47 -6.16
N GLU A 52 0.32 -6.41 -6.24
CA GLU A 52 1.19 -7.48 -6.72
C GLU A 52 2.01 -8.03 -5.55
N VAL A 53 2.28 -9.34 -5.60
CA VAL A 53 2.98 -10.07 -4.53
C VAL A 53 4.26 -10.67 -5.10
N GLU A 54 5.40 -10.26 -4.57
CA GLU A 54 6.71 -10.76 -4.96
C GLU A 54 7.24 -11.74 -3.89
N GLY A 55 6.60 -12.92 -3.86
CA GLY A 55 6.72 -13.92 -2.80
C GLY A 55 8.15 -14.26 -2.35
N GLY A 56 8.57 -13.67 -1.24
CA GLY A 56 9.53 -14.18 -0.25
C GLY A 56 10.96 -14.55 -0.69
N LYS A 57 11.37 -14.28 -1.94
CA LYS A 57 12.71 -14.64 -2.45
C LYS A 57 13.63 -13.45 -2.72
N GLY A 58 13.18 -12.25 -2.37
CA GLY A 58 13.81 -11.01 -2.79
C GLY A 58 14.18 -10.09 -1.63
N VAL A 59 15.41 -9.58 -1.63
CA VAL A 59 15.83 -8.45 -0.76
C VAL A 59 14.99 -7.19 -1.09
N PRO A 60 14.91 -6.13 -0.27
CA PRO A 60 14.00 -5.00 -0.54
C PRO A 60 14.29 -4.35 -1.90
N LYS A 61 15.56 -4.38 -2.31
CA LYS A 61 16.00 -3.93 -3.63
C LYS A 61 15.28 -4.64 -4.78
N THR A 62 15.04 -5.95 -4.69
CA THR A 62 14.35 -6.69 -5.77
C THR A 62 12.88 -6.31 -5.84
N ILE A 63 12.24 -5.99 -4.71
CA ILE A 63 10.85 -5.50 -4.71
C ILE A 63 10.77 -4.18 -5.48
N VAL A 64 11.72 -3.27 -5.23
CA VAL A 64 11.81 -2.01 -5.98
C VAL A 64 12.14 -2.26 -7.46
N GLU A 65 12.98 -3.25 -7.79
CA GLU A 65 13.24 -3.67 -9.18
C GLU A 65 11.97 -4.19 -9.87
N CYS A 66 11.17 -5.05 -9.21
CA CYS A 66 9.90 -5.52 -9.74
C CYS A 66 8.91 -4.37 -9.95
N ALA A 67 8.78 -3.46 -8.98
CA ALA A 67 7.95 -2.27 -9.10
C ALA A 67 8.34 -1.40 -10.32
N LYS A 68 9.64 -1.28 -10.62
CA LYS A 68 10.11 -0.58 -11.83
C LYS A 68 9.72 -1.30 -13.11
N GLU A 69 9.79 -2.63 -13.14
CA GLU A 69 9.35 -3.39 -14.32
C GLU A 69 7.84 -3.26 -14.53
N TYR A 70 7.02 -3.34 -13.48
CA TYR A 70 5.58 -3.06 -13.56
C TYR A 70 5.29 -1.63 -14.06
N LYS A 71 6.04 -0.62 -13.60
CA LYS A 71 5.95 0.77 -14.10
C LYS A 71 6.20 0.83 -15.61
N LYS A 72 7.31 0.26 -16.07
CA LYS A 72 7.68 0.24 -17.50
C LYS A 72 6.66 -0.50 -18.35
N GLU A 73 6.14 -1.63 -17.87
CA GLU A 73 5.11 -2.39 -18.57
C GLU A 73 3.81 -1.60 -18.71
N ALA A 74 3.37 -0.95 -17.64
CA ALA A 74 2.21 -0.06 -17.66
C ALA A 74 2.39 1.10 -18.64
N GLU A 75 3.55 1.76 -18.65
CA GLU A 75 3.88 2.84 -19.60
C GLU A 75 3.90 2.36 -21.06
N LYS A 76 4.49 1.19 -21.33
CA LYS A 76 4.49 0.58 -22.67
C LYS A 76 3.07 0.27 -23.12
N ARG A 77 2.24 -0.29 -22.24
CA ARG A 77 0.84 -0.60 -22.52
C ARG A 77 0.04 0.66 -22.80
N ALA A 78 0.17 1.69 -21.95
CA ALA A 78 -0.45 3.00 -22.13
C ALA A 78 -0.11 3.62 -23.49
N LYS A 79 1.17 3.57 -23.89
CA LYS A 79 1.63 4.05 -25.20
C LYS A 79 1.03 3.24 -26.37
N LYS A 80 1.01 1.91 -26.24
CA LYS A 80 0.48 1.00 -27.28
C LYS A 80 -1.03 1.21 -27.49
N GLU A 81 -1.77 1.38 -26.40
CA GLU A 81 -3.23 1.52 -26.39
C GLU A 81 -3.70 2.98 -26.51
N LYS A 82 -2.77 3.94 -26.42
CA LYS A 82 -3.05 5.39 -26.39
C LYS A 82 -4.01 5.76 -25.26
N ASP A 83 -3.85 5.11 -24.10
CA ASP A 83 -4.63 5.35 -22.90
C ASP A 83 -3.70 5.59 -21.70
N ASP A 84 -3.55 6.86 -21.33
CA ASP A 84 -2.72 7.25 -20.19
C ASP A 84 -3.30 6.80 -18.85
N ASN A 85 -4.59 6.43 -18.77
CA ASN A 85 -5.21 5.90 -17.54
C ASN A 85 -4.68 4.51 -17.15
N LEU A 86 -3.85 3.89 -17.99
CA LEU A 86 -3.17 2.63 -17.72
C LEU A 86 -1.83 2.80 -17.00
N LYS A 87 -1.31 4.03 -16.91
CA LYS A 87 -0.11 4.36 -16.13
C LYS A 87 -0.46 4.40 -14.65
N TYR A 88 0.51 4.01 -13.82
CA TYR A 88 0.39 4.19 -12.38
C TYR A 88 0.66 5.64 -12.00
N ASP A 89 -0.24 6.22 -11.21
CA ASP A 89 -0.11 7.56 -10.63
C ASP A 89 0.69 7.55 -9.32
N ALA A 90 0.72 6.39 -8.64
CA ALA A 90 1.58 6.15 -7.49
C ALA A 90 1.99 4.67 -7.45
N ILE A 91 3.20 4.42 -7.00
CA ILE A 91 3.75 3.07 -6.85
C ILE A 91 4.34 2.96 -5.45
N TRP A 92 3.95 1.92 -4.73
CA TRP A 92 4.38 1.66 -3.37
C TRP A 92 5.02 0.29 -3.26
N CYS A 93 6.14 0.20 -2.54
CA CYS A 93 6.68 -1.08 -2.08
C CYS A 93 6.44 -1.22 -0.58
N VAL A 94 5.94 -2.38 -0.15
CA VAL A 94 5.68 -2.73 1.24
C VAL A 94 6.63 -3.86 1.63
N PHE A 95 7.41 -3.65 2.70
CA PHE A 95 8.33 -4.67 3.21
C PHE A 95 8.71 -4.41 4.67
N ASP A 96 9.22 -5.46 5.29
CA ASP A 96 9.61 -5.47 6.70
C ASP A 96 11.12 -5.22 6.87
N VAL A 97 11.53 -4.70 8.03
CA VAL A 97 12.96 -4.50 8.34
C VAL A 97 13.63 -5.80 8.75
N ASP A 98 12.92 -6.69 9.45
CA ASP A 98 13.49 -7.90 10.04
C ASP A 98 13.84 -9.00 9.02
N THR A 99 13.35 -8.89 7.78
CA THR A 99 13.60 -9.83 6.70
C THR A 99 14.87 -9.53 5.89
N HIS A 100 15.48 -8.34 6.02
CA HIS A 100 16.39 -7.83 4.99
C HIS A 100 17.68 -7.15 5.42
N PRO A 101 18.83 -7.53 4.83
CA PRO A 101 20.01 -6.68 4.82
C PRO A 101 19.91 -5.58 3.75
N ASN A 102 20.51 -4.41 4.01
CA ASN A 102 20.76 -3.33 3.04
C ASN A 102 19.55 -2.50 2.54
N ILE A 103 18.71 -2.06 3.48
CA ILE A 103 17.61 -1.08 3.26
C ILE A 103 18.05 0.21 2.55
N PRO A 104 19.23 0.83 2.81
CA PRO A 104 19.63 2.07 2.15
C PRO A 104 19.66 1.98 0.62
N ALA A 105 20.07 0.83 0.06
CA ALA A 105 20.10 0.64 -1.38
C ALA A 105 18.69 0.63 -2.00
N ALA A 106 17.71 0.09 -1.28
CA ALA A 106 16.32 0.09 -1.71
C ALA A 106 15.70 1.50 -1.61
N ILE A 107 15.98 2.25 -0.53
CA ILE A 107 15.54 3.64 -0.37
C ILE A 107 16.06 4.50 -1.53
N ASN A 108 17.36 4.45 -1.81
CA ASN A 108 17.95 5.24 -2.90
C ASN A 108 17.33 4.85 -4.25
N MET A 109 17.20 3.56 -4.53
CA MET A 109 16.58 3.11 -5.78
C MET A 109 15.13 3.56 -5.91
N ALA A 110 14.36 3.51 -4.82
CA ALA A 110 12.97 3.92 -4.84
C ALA A 110 12.82 5.41 -5.13
N GLY A 111 13.64 6.24 -4.46
CA GLY A 111 13.72 7.69 -4.71
C GLY A 111 14.10 8.03 -6.15
N ASP A 112 15.11 7.35 -6.71
CA ASP A 112 15.56 7.55 -8.10
C ASP A 112 14.49 7.16 -9.16
N ASN A 113 13.41 6.48 -8.77
CA ASN A 113 12.41 5.93 -9.69
C ASN A 113 10.96 6.38 -9.37
N ASP A 114 10.79 7.38 -8.50
CA ASP A 114 9.47 7.86 -8.02
C ASP A 114 8.61 6.72 -7.43
N ILE A 115 9.22 5.89 -6.60
CA ILE A 115 8.55 4.80 -5.89
C ILE A 115 8.52 5.15 -4.40
N GLU A 116 7.33 5.13 -3.81
CA GLU A 116 7.11 5.37 -2.38
C GLU A 116 7.30 4.05 -1.60
N LEU A 117 7.70 4.15 -0.32
CA LEU A 117 7.99 2.98 0.51
C LEU A 117 7.13 2.98 1.78
N ALA A 118 6.48 1.85 2.06
CA ALA A 118 5.79 1.59 3.31
C ALA A 118 6.55 0.52 4.10
N ILE A 119 7.55 0.96 4.86
CA ILE A 119 8.45 0.08 5.63
C ILE A 119 7.89 -0.11 7.03
N SER A 120 7.86 -1.35 7.53
CA SER A 120 7.51 -1.62 8.94
C SER A 120 8.71 -2.17 9.71
N ASN A 121 8.99 -1.61 10.89
CA ASN A 121 10.05 -2.03 11.80
C ASN A 121 9.45 -2.43 13.16
N PRO A 122 9.50 -3.73 13.55
CA PRO A 122 10.23 -4.79 12.85
C PRO A 122 9.50 -5.34 11.62
N CYS A 123 8.16 -5.34 11.62
CA CYS A 123 7.33 -5.95 10.57
C CYS A 123 5.89 -5.44 10.56
N PHE A 124 5.13 -5.83 9.54
CA PHE A 124 3.75 -5.44 9.27
C PHE A 124 2.79 -5.72 10.45
N GLU A 125 3.07 -6.72 11.29
CA GLU A 125 2.29 -6.95 12.51
C GLU A 125 2.27 -5.75 13.47
N LEU A 126 3.25 -4.84 13.40
CA LEU A 126 3.19 -3.59 14.15
C LEU A 126 1.96 -2.80 13.72
N TRP A 127 1.79 -2.58 12.41
CA TRP A 127 0.64 -1.86 11.86
C TRP A 127 -0.68 -2.48 12.32
N LEU A 128 -0.82 -3.80 12.20
CA LEU A 128 -2.01 -4.52 12.66
C LEU A 128 -2.29 -4.34 14.16
N LEU A 129 -1.25 -4.39 15.00
CA LEU A 129 -1.39 -4.23 16.44
C LEU A 129 -1.88 -2.82 16.83
N LEU A 130 -1.44 -1.80 16.09
CA LEU A 130 -1.81 -0.40 16.33
C LEU A 130 -3.32 -0.15 16.14
N HIS A 131 -4.08 -1.04 15.51
CA HIS A 131 -5.55 -0.93 15.48
C HIS A 131 -6.19 -1.18 16.85
N PHE A 132 -5.57 -2.01 17.69
CA PHE A 132 -6.20 -2.45 18.94
C PHE A 132 -5.65 -1.74 20.17
N GLN A 133 -4.40 -1.29 20.12
CA GLN A 133 -3.72 -0.75 21.30
C GLN A 133 -2.57 0.17 20.92
N GLU A 134 -2.05 0.88 21.92
CA GLU A 134 -0.84 1.70 21.82
C GLU A 134 0.40 0.86 21.47
N GLN A 135 1.43 1.54 20.97
CA GLN A 135 2.70 0.94 20.57
C GLN A 135 3.36 0.14 21.74
N PRO A 136 3.91 -1.05 21.48
CA PRO A 136 4.37 -1.96 22.54
C PRO A 136 5.84 -1.75 22.97
N GLY A 137 6.48 -0.66 22.54
CA GLY A 137 7.93 -0.51 22.58
C GLY A 137 8.64 -1.41 21.58
N MET A 138 9.96 -1.52 21.72
CA MET A 138 10.76 -2.40 20.86
C MET A 138 10.38 -3.87 21.08
N GLN A 139 9.85 -4.50 20.04
CA GLN A 139 9.48 -5.92 20.03
C GLN A 139 9.99 -6.60 18.75
N ASP A 140 9.98 -7.92 18.73
CA ASP A 140 10.15 -8.73 17.52
C ASP A 140 8.79 -9.16 16.92
N CYS A 141 8.82 -9.67 15.69
CA CYS A 141 7.61 -10.06 14.97
C CYS A 141 6.83 -11.21 15.61
N ASN A 142 7.50 -12.16 16.27
CA ASN A 142 6.81 -13.25 16.97
C ASN A 142 6.03 -12.70 18.17
N LYS A 143 6.61 -11.72 18.87
CA LYS A 143 5.99 -11.07 20.00
C LYS A 143 4.80 -10.23 19.57
N LEU A 144 4.92 -9.46 18.49
CA LEU A 144 3.80 -8.71 17.90
C LEU A 144 2.64 -9.64 17.51
N ALA A 145 2.91 -10.72 16.78
CA ALA A 145 1.89 -11.72 16.44
C ALA A 145 1.19 -12.31 17.68
N SER A 146 1.95 -12.55 18.75
CA SER A 146 1.40 -13.04 20.04
C SER A 146 0.54 -12.00 20.75
N MET A 147 0.80 -10.70 20.55
CA MET A 147 -0.01 -9.60 21.08
C MET A 147 -1.30 -9.43 20.29
N ILE A 148 -1.23 -9.48 18.95
CA ILE A 148 -2.43 -9.45 18.09
C ILE A 148 -3.36 -10.59 18.46
N LYS A 149 -2.84 -11.79 18.72
CA LYS A 149 -3.65 -12.97 19.10
C LYS A 149 -4.54 -12.74 20.34
N LYS A 150 -4.18 -11.81 21.22
CA LYS A 150 -5.00 -11.45 22.39
C LYS A 150 -6.26 -10.66 22.03
N HIS A 151 -6.22 -9.96 20.89
CA HIS A 151 -7.34 -9.17 20.35
C HIS A 151 -8.08 -9.95 19.27
N LEU A 152 -7.36 -10.72 18.44
CA LEU A 152 -7.89 -11.56 17.37
C LEU A 152 -7.33 -12.98 17.48
N SER A 153 -8.09 -13.88 18.09
CA SER A 153 -7.65 -15.27 18.32
C SER A 153 -7.36 -16.06 17.03
N SER A 154 -7.92 -15.62 15.90
CA SER A 154 -7.71 -16.17 14.56
C SER A 154 -6.29 -15.94 14.05
N TYR A 155 -5.65 -14.82 14.41
CA TYR A 155 -4.32 -14.46 13.92
C TYR A 155 -3.21 -15.17 14.70
N SER A 156 -2.25 -15.73 13.97
CA SER A 156 -1.01 -16.26 14.55
C SER A 156 0.08 -16.40 13.50
N LYS A 157 1.33 -16.68 13.91
CA LYS A 157 2.41 -17.00 12.97
C LYS A 157 2.08 -18.14 12.00
N LYS A 158 1.24 -19.10 12.42
CA LYS A 158 0.81 -20.24 11.59
C LYS A 158 -0.44 -19.94 10.75
N ASN A 159 -1.18 -18.90 11.12
CA ASN A 159 -2.36 -18.45 10.42
C ASN A 159 -2.28 -16.93 10.24
N LYS A 160 -1.65 -16.53 9.14
CA LYS A 160 -1.40 -15.13 8.79
C LYS A 160 -2.56 -14.46 8.06
N HIS A 161 -3.65 -15.20 7.84
CA HIS A 161 -4.81 -14.66 7.14
C HIS A 161 -5.51 -13.58 7.96
N VAL A 162 -5.93 -12.51 7.31
CA VAL A 162 -6.57 -11.34 7.92
C VAL A 162 -7.79 -10.89 7.12
N ASP A 163 -8.84 -10.43 7.82
CA ASP A 163 -9.94 -9.68 7.22
C ASP A 163 -9.87 -8.24 7.70
N TYR A 164 -9.76 -7.28 6.77
CA TYR A 164 -9.70 -5.85 7.11
C TYR A 164 -10.87 -5.40 7.99
N LEU A 165 -12.05 -6.03 7.88
CA LEU A 165 -13.21 -5.66 8.70
C LEU A 165 -12.94 -5.77 10.21
N ASP A 166 -12.11 -6.74 10.63
CA ASP A 166 -11.69 -6.91 12.04
C ASP A 166 -10.87 -5.72 12.57
N TYR A 167 -10.26 -4.96 11.66
CA TYR A 167 -9.37 -3.82 11.97
C TYR A 167 -10.06 -2.47 11.74
N SER A 168 -11.15 -2.44 10.97
CA SER A 168 -11.77 -1.22 10.44
C SER A 168 -12.14 -0.18 11.50
N ALA A 169 -12.64 -0.61 12.65
CA ALA A 169 -13.02 0.29 13.76
C ALA A 169 -11.82 1.01 14.39
N GLY A 170 -10.63 0.39 14.36
CA GLY A 170 -9.40 0.92 14.95
C GLY A 170 -8.53 1.73 13.98
N TYR A 171 -8.97 1.95 12.74
CA TYR A 171 -8.12 2.55 11.71
C TYR A 171 -7.62 3.96 12.06
N ASP A 172 -8.52 4.85 12.49
CA ASP A 172 -8.13 6.23 12.80
C ASP A 172 -7.17 6.29 14.01
N ASP A 173 -7.34 5.38 14.98
CA ASP A 173 -6.42 5.21 16.10
C ASP A 173 -5.06 4.65 15.64
N ALA A 174 -5.04 3.67 14.73
CA ALA A 174 -3.81 3.11 14.18
C ALA A 174 -2.98 4.19 13.46
N VAL A 175 -3.62 5.02 12.62
CA VAL A 175 -2.97 6.14 11.95
C VAL A 175 -2.39 7.12 12.97
N LYS A 176 -3.16 7.50 13.99
CA LYS A 176 -2.70 8.41 15.05
C LYS A 176 -1.48 7.85 15.79
N ARG A 177 -1.52 6.58 16.18
CA ARG A 177 -0.42 5.90 16.89
C ARG A 177 0.82 5.77 16.02
N ALA A 178 0.67 5.47 14.74
CA ALA A 178 1.79 5.39 13.80
C ALA A 178 2.49 6.75 13.62
N LYS A 179 1.73 7.83 13.44
CA LYS A 179 2.29 9.21 13.37
C LYS A 179 3.05 9.63 14.62
N GLN A 180 2.61 9.16 15.80
CA GLN A 180 3.31 9.40 17.06
C GLN A 180 4.66 8.67 17.13
N LEU A 181 4.78 7.49 16.52
CA LEU A 181 6.05 6.77 16.42
C LEU A 181 7.06 7.54 15.56
N GLU A 182 6.62 8.11 14.45
CA GLU A 182 7.48 8.91 13.56
C GLU A 182 7.92 10.22 14.18
N THR A 183 7.04 10.94 14.87
CA THR A 183 7.40 12.23 15.52
C THR A 183 8.51 12.03 16.57
N ASN A 184 8.62 10.83 17.14
CA ASN A 184 9.66 10.46 18.09
C ASN A 184 10.91 9.86 17.41
N ALA A 185 10.90 9.66 16.10
CA ALA A 185 12.03 9.21 15.28
C ALA A 185 12.80 10.45 14.75
N GLY A 186 14.12 10.45 14.86
CA GLY A 186 14.97 11.43 14.15
C GLY A 186 15.16 11.04 12.67
N ASP A 187 16.15 11.64 12.00
CA ASP A 187 16.41 11.52 10.54
C ASP A 187 16.64 10.10 9.97
N GLU A 188 16.60 9.03 10.77
CA GLU A 188 16.80 7.64 10.34
C GLU A 188 15.64 6.72 10.75
N GLU A 189 14.44 7.05 10.28
CA GLU A 189 13.14 6.46 10.62
C GLU A 189 13.06 4.92 10.54
N TRP A 190 13.63 4.30 9.51
CA TRP A 190 13.64 2.84 9.34
C TRP A 190 14.59 2.13 10.32
N LYS A 191 15.53 2.84 10.96
CA LYS A 191 16.45 2.24 11.94
C LYS A 191 15.86 2.19 13.36
N ARG A 192 14.76 2.90 13.63
CA ARG A 192 14.12 2.90 14.94
C ARG A 192 12.99 1.89 15.00
N ASN A 193 13.09 0.96 15.94
CA ASN A 193 12.00 0.04 16.30
C ASN A 193 11.27 0.61 17.53
N PRO A 194 9.93 0.76 17.52
CA PRO A 194 9.00 0.44 16.42
C PRO A 194 8.65 1.66 15.53
N THR A 195 8.55 1.46 14.21
CA THR A 195 8.01 2.46 13.24
C THR A 195 7.26 1.74 12.11
N THR A 196 6.31 2.41 11.44
CA THR A 196 5.63 1.86 10.26
C THR A 196 5.15 2.97 9.31
N GLY A 197 5.53 2.88 8.04
CA GLY A 197 5.08 3.78 6.97
C GLY A 197 3.76 3.36 6.32
N VAL A 198 3.12 2.26 6.77
CA VAL A 198 1.88 1.74 6.18
C VAL A 198 0.74 2.76 6.27
N TYR A 199 0.73 3.61 7.30
CA TYR A 199 -0.30 4.63 7.42
C TYR A 199 -0.26 5.63 6.25
N LEU A 200 0.93 6.02 5.75
CA LEU A 200 1.09 6.91 4.59
C LEU A 200 0.45 6.30 3.35
N LEU A 201 0.70 5.01 3.11
CA LEU A 201 0.08 4.25 2.03
C LEU A 201 -1.45 4.22 2.18
N THR A 202 -1.97 3.90 3.36
CA THR A 202 -3.44 3.86 3.56
C THR A 202 -4.08 5.24 3.42
N GLU A 203 -3.42 6.32 3.86
CA GLU A 203 -3.90 7.69 3.64
C GLU A 203 -3.90 8.04 2.14
N LYS A 204 -2.89 7.61 1.38
CA LYS A 204 -2.84 7.76 -0.08
C LYS A 204 -4.00 7.02 -0.76
N ILE A 205 -4.26 5.77 -0.38
CA ILE A 205 -5.38 4.97 -0.91
C ILE A 205 -6.72 5.66 -0.60
N LYS A 206 -6.90 6.14 0.64
CA LYS A 206 -8.13 6.82 1.11
C LYS A 206 -8.34 8.15 0.41
N ALA A 207 -7.28 8.93 0.18
CA ALA A 207 -7.35 10.20 -0.56
C ALA A 207 -7.66 10.02 -2.05
N ALA A 208 -7.27 8.87 -2.62
CA ALA A 208 -7.57 8.48 -4.01
C ALA A 208 -8.96 7.84 -4.19
N SER A 209 -9.77 7.74 -3.13
CA SER A 209 -11.06 7.03 -3.10
C SER A 209 -12.27 7.88 -3.44
#